data_AF-A0A7C7TYC7-F1
#
_entry.id   AF-A0A7C7TYC7-F1
#
_cell.length_a   1.000
_cell.length_b   1.000
_cell.length_c   1.000
_cell.angle_alpha   90.00
_cell.angle_beta   90.00
_cell.angle_gamma   90.00
#
_symmetry.space_group_name_H-M   'P 1'
#
loop_
_entity.id
_entity.type
_entity.pdbx_description
1 polymer ?
#
loop_
_entity_poly.entity_id
_entity_poly.type
_entity_poly.pdbx_seq_one_letter_code
_entity_poly.pdbx_strand_id
1 'polypeptide(L)' 'MPRREGKGSQKKARFERLKIEIMKFVTANPGCSAQSIVACLQHDKLMRNHGLTPRKVGFFIPRHLA' A
#
# COMPACT_ATOMS: atom_id res chain seq x y z
N MET A 1 8.20 31.31 0.86
CA MET A 1 8.86 29.99 1.05
C MET A 1 8.69 29.19 -0.24
N PRO A 2 9.75 28.72 -0.92
CA PRO A 2 9.58 27.90 -2.10
C PRO A 2 8.92 26.57 -1.70
N ARG A 3 7.94 26.14 -2.49
CA ARG A 3 7.22 24.88 -2.30
C ARG A 3 8.27 23.76 -2.40
N ARG A 4 8.51 23.03 -1.31
CA ARG A 4 9.39 21.84 -1.33
C ARG A 4 8.70 20.80 -2.22
N GLU A 5 9.08 20.77 -3.49
CA GLU A 5 8.69 19.69 -4.40
C GLU A 5 9.24 18.40 -3.80
N GLY A 6 8.35 17.54 -3.30
CA GLY A 6 8.74 16.26 -2.75
C GLY A 6 9.43 15.45 -3.83
N LYS A 7 10.77 15.44 -3.82
CA LYS A 7 11.64 14.62 -4.68
C LYS A 7 11.01 13.24 -4.85
N GLY A 8 10.97 12.70 -6.07
CA GLY A 8 10.39 11.39 -6.40
C GLY A 8 10.77 10.24 -5.45
N SER A 9 11.88 10.38 -4.72
CA SER A 9 12.27 9.59 -3.54
C SER A 9 11.14 9.38 -2.50
N GLN A 10 10.36 10.40 -2.11
CA GLN A 10 9.27 10.21 -1.13
C GLN A 10 8.09 9.42 -1.69
N LYS A 11 7.78 9.58 -2.98
CA LYS A 11 6.73 8.81 -3.64
C LYS A 11 7.16 7.34 -3.77
N LYS A 12 8.42 7.11 -4.14
CA LYS A 12 9.02 5.78 -4.21
C LYS A 12 9.07 5.11 -2.84
N ALA A 13 9.53 5.80 -1.79
CA ALA A 13 9.56 5.25 -0.44
C ALA A 13 8.17 4.86 0.09
N ARG A 14 7.14 5.68 -0.21
CA ARG A 14 5.75 5.34 0.11
C ARG A 14 5.25 4.10 -0.64
N PHE A 15 5.64 3.96 -1.90
CA PHE A 15 5.31 2.80 -2.71
C PHE A 15 6.00 1.53 -2.20
N GLU A 16 7.30 1.58 -1.90
CA GLU A 16 8.03 0.43 -1.36
C GLU A 16 7.47 -0.01 0.00
N ARG A 17 7.17 0.95 0.89
CA ARG A 17 6.53 0.63 2.17
C ARG A 17 5.19 -0.07 1.97
N LEU A 18 4.36 0.43 1.05
CA LEU A 18 3.08 -0.21 0.72
C LEU A 18 3.27 -1.63 0.19
N LYS A 19 4.23 -1.82 -0.72
CA LYS A 19 4.58 -3.12 -1.29
C LYS A 19 4.97 -4.13 -0.20
N ILE A 20 5.83 -3.72 0.73
CA ILE A 20 6.32 -4.56 1.83
C ILE A 20 5.17 -4.95 2.77
N GLU A 21 4.31 -4.02 3.17
CA GLU A 21 3.21 -4.32 4.09
C GLU A 21 2.15 -5.23 3.43
N ILE A 22 1.82 -5.01 2.15
CA ILE A 22 0.91 -5.90 1.41
C ILE A 22 1.51 -7.31 1.31
N MET A 23 2.79 -7.43 0.94
CA MET A 23 3.48 -8.73 0.85
C MET A 23 3.43 -9.47 2.18
N LYS A 24 3.81 -8.82 3.28
CA LYS A 24 3.77 -9.41 4.63
C LYS A 24 2.37 -9.90 4.99
N PHE A 25 1.34 -9.12 4.68
CA PHE A 25 -0.04 -9.49 5.00
C PHE A 25 -0.52 -10.70 4.19
N VAL A 26 -0.28 -10.71 2.87
CA VAL A 26 -0.68 -11.80 1.98
C VAL A 26 0.09 -13.08 2.28
N THR A 27 1.39 -13.00 2.61
CA THR A 27 2.17 -14.18 3.00
C THR A 27 1.72 -14.77 4.34
N ALA A 28 1.25 -13.93 5.27
CA ALA A 28 0.71 -14.39 6.55
C ALA A 28 -0.74 -14.89 6.44
N ASN A 29 -1.49 -14.43 5.43
CA ASN A 29 -2.91 -14.73 5.23
C ASN A 29 -3.18 -15.10 3.77
N PRO A 30 -2.81 -16.33 3.33
CA PRO A 30 -3.08 -16.78 1.97
C PRO A 30 -4.60 -16.80 1.68
N GLY A 31 -4.99 -16.35 0.50
CA GLY A 31 -6.41 -16.30 0.08
C GLY A 31 -7.21 -15.11 0.65
N CYS A 32 -6.56 -14.15 1.30
CA CYS A 32 -7.25 -12.97 1.83
C CYS A 32 -7.81 -12.06 0.73
N SER A 33 -8.92 -11.39 1.03
CA SER A 33 -9.55 -10.45 0.10
C SER A 33 -8.82 -9.10 0.07
N ALA A 34 -8.95 -8.37 -1.04
CA ALA A 34 -8.41 -7.00 -1.14
C ALA A 34 -9.00 -6.04 -0.10
N GLN A 35 -10.22 -6.30 0.40
CA GLN A 35 -10.82 -5.53 1.48
C GLN A 35 -10.08 -5.74 2.81
N SER A 36 -9.76 -7.00 3.14
CA SER A 36 -9.03 -7.36 4.35
C SER A 36 -7.64 -6.71 4.37
N ILE A 37 -6.96 -6.67 3.22
CA ILE A 37 -5.68 -5.99 3.06
C ILE A 37 -5.82 -4.50 3.36
N VAL A 38 -6.80 -3.82 2.75
CA VAL A 38 -7.01 -2.38 2.97
C VAL A 38 -7.36 -2.07 4.42
N ALA A 39 -8.22 -2.88 5.04
CA ALA A 39 -8.58 -2.72 6.45
C ALA A 39 -7.34 -2.79 7.35
N CYS A 40 -6.48 -3.81 7.18
CA CYS A 40 -5.24 -3.93 7.94
C CYS A 40 -4.30 -2.73 7.72
N LEU A 41 -4.13 -2.29 6.46
CA LEU A 41 -3.28 -1.14 6.15
C LEU A 41 -3.81 0.17 6.76
N GLN A 42 -5.13 0.37 6.81
CA GLN A 42 -5.75 1.60 7.33
C GLN A 42 -5.84 1.62 8.86
N HIS A 43 -6.19 0.49 9.48
CA HIS A 43 -6.40 0.38 10.92
C HIS A 43 -5.10 0.07 11.65
N ASP A 44 -4.38 -0.98 11.25
CA ASP A 44 -3.22 -1.49 11.99
C ASP A 44 -1.93 -0.75 11.63
N LYS A 45 -1.79 -0.35 10.36
CA LYS A 45 -0.57 0.32 9.85
C LYS A 45 -0.70 1.82 9.71
N LEU A 46 -1.85 2.38 10.05
CA LEU A 46 -2.17 3.81 9.99
C LEU A 46 -1.89 4.45 8.61
N MET A 47 -1.96 3.67 7.52
CA MET A 47 -1.70 4.13 6.15
C MET A 47 -2.93 4.82 5.52
N ARG A 48 -3.70 5.57 6.32
CA ARG A 48 -4.95 6.24 5.90
C ARG A 48 -4.70 7.31 4.83
N ASN A 49 -3.54 7.94 4.86
CA ASN A 49 -3.16 9.04 3.97
C ASN A 49 -2.72 8.59 2.56
N HIS A 50 -2.80 7.30 2.26
CA HIS A 50 -2.40 6.74 0.96
C HIS A 50 -3.55 6.65 -0.05
N GLY A 51 -4.79 6.99 0.33
CA GLY A 51 -5.95 6.96 -0.56
C GLY A 51 -6.20 5.58 -1.18
N LEU A 52 -5.87 4.52 -0.41
CA LEU A 52 -6.00 3.13 -0.81
C LEU A 52 -7.46 2.73 -0.76
N THR A 53 -7.91 2.07 -1.83
CA THR A 53 -9.21 1.43 -1.91
C THR A 53 -9.02 -0.04 -2.24
N PRO A 54 -9.96 -0.93 -1.89
CA PRO A 54 -9.86 -2.35 -2.22
C PRO A 54 -9.61 -2.56 -3.71
N ARG A 55 -10.23 -1.73 -4.56
CA ARG A 55 -10.02 -1.72 -6.02
C ARG A 55 -8.58 -1.37 -6.39
N LYS A 56 -7.98 -0.32 -5.79
CA LYS A 56 -6.58 0.04 -6.06
C LYS A 56 -5.61 -1.07 -5.62
N VAL A 57 -5.84 -1.69 -4.46
CA VAL A 57 -5.02 -2.80 -3.95
C VAL A 57 -5.17 -4.05 -4.82
N GLY A 58 -6.40 -4.38 -5.22
CA GLY A 58 -6.68 -5.50 -6.13
C GLY A 58 -5.99 -5.37 -7.49
N PHE A 59 -5.86 -4.15 -8.04
CA PHE A 59 -5.05 -3.90 -9.23
C PHE A 59 -3.54 -3.81 -8.96
N PHE A 60 -3.14 -3.51 -7.72
CA PHE A 60 -1.74 -3.34 -7.35
C PHE A 60 -1.00 -4.68 -7.34
N ILE A 61 -1.61 -5.72 -6.76
CA ILE A 61 -1.01 -7.05 -6.64
C ILE A 61 -0.60 -7.63 -8.01
N PRO A 62 -1.49 -7.79 -9.01
CA PRO A 62 -1.11 -8.34 -10.31
C PRO A 62 -0.17 -7.45 -11.13
N ARG A 63 -0.01 -6.16 -10.80
CA ARG A 63 0.85 -5.23 -11.55
C ARG A 63 2.26 -5.06 -10.97
N HIS A 64 2.42 -5.32 -9.67
CA HIS A 64 3.64 -4.98 -8.95
C HIS A 64 4.17 -6.11 -8.05
N LEU A 65 3.37 -7.16 -7.85
CA LEU A 65 3.66 -8.32 -7.01
C LEU A 65 3.50 -9.66 -7.77
N ALA A 66 3.18 -9.63 -9.07
CA ALA A 66 3.16 -10.81 -9.95
C ALA A 66 4.58 -11.21 -10.38
#